data_AF-A0AAN8PLN9-F1
#
_entry.id   AF-A0AAN8PLN9-F1
#
_cell.length_a   1.000
_cell.length_b   1.000
_cell.length_c   1.000
_cell.angle_alpha   90.00
_cell.angle_beta   90.00
_cell.angle_gamma   90.00
#
_symmetry.space_group_name_H-M   'P 1'
#
loop_
_entity.id
_entity.type
_entity.pdbx_description
1 polymer ?
#
loop_
_entity_poly.entity_id
_entity_poly.type
_entity_poly.pdbx_seq_one_letter_code
_entity_poly.pdbx_strand_id
1 'polypeptide(L)'
;MPTRVASTSFKSFPNDFMSRTWCLMLGLGEVFVVGVCLLTLVRVPTVMSAPSTRYVHSHKGGHKAPEDSPSYMYPCGKSHEEEMKYSSTSRESDSEILKHIIISTKSALSYAESFRDRYVESTFHLSFDQHHAQWVNQKYDWLPNEGNGIPKRLGKGVDPIHLESKTFDEFLVNIYEHLQKFAVGLEQVVWDQKKTNGKFQENFRMAEVHLRNVLCEIRMAMIERNVTPRDHVPRSIMKDDFRHLESASYRNLRDWFIFRDLMNSLEYVIQVFTFIEENLPSSAGATSSSS
;
A
#
# COMPACT_ATOMS: atom_id res chain seq x y z
N MET A 1 -2.89 46.92 -14.10
CA MET A 1 -2.60 45.83 -15.07
C MET A 1 -2.33 44.56 -14.28
N PRO A 2 -3.25 43.57 -14.23
CA PRO A 2 -2.96 42.27 -13.66
C PRO A 2 -2.76 41.22 -14.76
N THR A 3 -1.62 40.56 -14.72
CA THR A 3 -1.23 39.43 -15.58
C THR A 3 -1.99 38.17 -15.16
N ARG A 4 -2.62 37.52 -16.15
CA ARG A 4 -3.36 36.25 -16.03
C ARG A 4 -2.46 35.11 -15.58
N VAL A 5 -2.90 34.37 -14.57
CA VAL A 5 -2.42 33.03 -14.24
C VAL A 5 -3.13 32.04 -15.16
N ALA A 6 -2.36 31.20 -15.85
CA ALA A 6 -2.86 30.14 -16.71
C ALA A 6 -3.42 29.00 -15.85
N SER A 7 -4.74 28.80 -15.97
CA SER A 7 -5.45 27.63 -15.49
C SER A 7 -5.20 26.48 -16.48
N THR A 8 -4.52 25.43 -16.04
CA THR A 8 -4.42 24.18 -16.79
C THR A 8 -5.71 23.39 -16.60
N SER A 9 -6.52 23.45 -17.65
CA SER A 9 -7.79 22.75 -17.81
C SER A 9 -7.66 21.24 -17.65
N PHE A 10 -8.55 20.70 -16.82
CA PHE A 10 -8.92 19.30 -16.70
C PHE A 10 -9.21 18.72 -18.10
N LYS A 11 -8.56 17.61 -18.48
CA LYS A 11 -9.04 16.80 -19.60
C LYS A 11 -10.15 15.92 -19.05
N SER A 12 -11.38 16.25 -19.42
CA SER A 12 -12.57 15.44 -19.21
C SER A 12 -12.33 13.98 -19.64
N PHE A 13 -12.75 13.03 -18.83
CA PHE A 13 -12.94 11.64 -19.27
C PHE A 13 -13.82 11.64 -20.54
N PRO A 14 -13.40 11.04 -21.66
CA PRO A 14 -14.23 10.99 -22.85
C PRO A 14 -15.47 10.12 -22.61
N ASN A 15 -16.63 10.70 -22.94
CA ASN A 15 -17.99 10.16 -22.73
C ASN A 15 -18.45 9.16 -23.80
N ASP A 16 -17.55 8.60 -24.62
CA ASP A 16 -17.94 7.73 -25.74
C ASP A 16 -17.29 6.35 -25.65
N PHE A 17 -17.90 5.44 -24.88
CA PHE A 17 -17.85 4.01 -25.19
C PHE A 17 -18.87 3.18 -24.37
N MET A 18 -20.16 3.44 -24.56
CA MET A 18 -21.23 2.49 -24.19
C MET A 18 -22.13 2.23 -25.40
N SER A 19 -21.65 1.40 -26.31
CA SER A 19 -22.50 0.67 -27.24
C SER A 19 -21.70 -0.48 -27.82
N ARG A 20 -22.29 -1.68 -27.78
CA ARG A 20 -21.79 -2.98 -28.28
C ARG A 20 -21.01 -3.82 -27.28
N THR A 21 -21.76 -4.52 -26.43
CA THR A 21 -21.79 -6.00 -26.34
C THR A 21 -22.72 -6.39 -25.20
N TRP A 22 -24.03 -6.32 -25.47
CA TRP A 22 -25.08 -6.97 -24.69
C TRP A 22 -25.81 -7.92 -25.64
N CYS A 23 -25.39 -9.18 -25.67
CA CYS A 23 -26.19 -10.30 -26.14
C CYS A 23 -25.41 -11.59 -25.88
N LEU A 24 -26.11 -12.66 -25.47
CA LEU A 24 -25.65 -14.04 -25.22
C LEU A 24 -25.11 -14.24 -23.77
N MET A 25 -25.69 -15.06 -22.88
CA MET A 25 -26.77 -16.04 -22.92
C MET A 25 -27.31 -16.22 -21.48
N LEU A 26 -28.63 -16.27 -21.34
CA LEU A 26 -29.35 -16.93 -20.23
C LEU A 26 -29.52 -18.41 -20.59
N GLY A 27 -29.31 -19.32 -19.63
CA GLY A 27 -29.60 -20.74 -19.84
C GLY A 27 -29.23 -21.68 -18.70
N LEU A 28 -30.14 -21.80 -17.73
CA LEU A 28 -30.64 -23.00 -17.03
C LEU A 28 -29.68 -24.02 -16.38
N GLY A 29 -30.01 -24.38 -15.12
CA GLY A 29 -29.76 -25.72 -14.57
C GLY A 29 -29.69 -25.79 -13.04
N GLU A 30 -30.83 -25.99 -12.37
CA GLU A 30 -30.86 -26.48 -10.98
C GLU A 30 -30.58 -27.99 -10.92
N VAL A 31 -29.80 -28.45 -9.93
CA VAL A 31 -30.04 -29.73 -9.20
C VAL A 31 -29.43 -29.63 -7.78
N PHE A 32 -30.27 -29.85 -6.76
CA PHE A 32 -29.94 -30.14 -5.36
C PHE A 32 -29.49 -31.59 -5.17
N VAL A 33 -28.43 -31.87 -4.39
CA VAL A 33 -28.33 -33.09 -3.56
C VAL A 33 -27.57 -32.79 -2.26
N VAL A 34 -28.20 -33.17 -1.15
CA VAL A 34 -27.78 -33.13 0.25
C VAL A 34 -26.77 -34.25 0.54
N GLY A 35 -25.66 -33.92 1.20
CA GLY A 35 -24.69 -34.88 1.73
C GLY A 35 -24.33 -34.57 3.18
N VAL A 36 -24.95 -35.30 4.12
CA VAL A 36 -24.70 -35.21 5.56
C VAL A 36 -23.42 -35.99 5.90
N CYS A 37 -22.34 -35.30 6.24
CA CYS A 37 -21.15 -35.92 6.84
C CYS A 37 -21.17 -35.72 8.37
N LEU A 38 -21.53 -36.79 9.07
CA LEU A 38 -21.26 -36.98 10.50
C LEU A 38 -19.76 -37.17 10.69
N LEU A 39 -19.07 -36.16 11.22
CA LEU A 39 -17.72 -36.32 11.75
C LEU A 39 -17.71 -36.02 13.25
N THR A 40 -17.23 -37.05 13.94
CA THR A 40 -16.97 -37.25 15.35
C THR A 40 -16.29 -36.08 16.05
N LEU A 41 -16.86 -35.70 17.19
CA LEU A 41 -16.29 -34.79 18.18
C LEU A 41 -15.10 -35.43 18.91
N VAL A 42 -13.88 -34.97 18.63
CA VAL A 42 -12.74 -35.11 19.54
C VAL A 42 -12.38 -33.72 20.03
N ARG A 43 -12.74 -33.41 21.28
CA ARG A 43 -12.36 -32.16 21.97
C ARG A 43 -10.94 -32.35 22.54
N VAL A 44 -10.00 -31.55 22.06
CA VAL A 44 -8.69 -31.33 22.70
C VAL A 44 -8.69 -29.91 23.24
N PRO A 45 -8.34 -29.66 24.52
CA PRO A 45 -8.29 -28.31 25.06
C PRO A 45 -7.06 -27.58 24.50
N THR A 46 -7.30 -26.66 23.56
CA THR A 46 -6.33 -25.63 23.20
C THR A 46 -6.59 -24.41 24.07
N VAL A 47 -5.56 -24.00 24.81
CA VAL A 47 -5.54 -22.77 25.61
C VAL A 47 -5.65 -21.58 24.64
N MET A 48 -6.82 -20.96 24.57
CA MET A 48 -7.00 -19.70 23.84
C MET A 48 -6.45 -18.57 24.71
N SER A 49 -5.30 -18.03 24.32
CA SER A 49 -4.96 -16.65 24.66
C SER A 49 -6.00 -15.74 24.01
N ALA A 50 -6.70 -14.97 24.84
CA ALA A 50 -7.78 -14.09 24.41
C ALA A 50 -7.27 -13.03 23.43
N PRO A 51 -7.93 -12.82 22.27
CA PRO A 51 -7.66 -11.66 21.44
C PRO A 51 -8.21 -10.43 22.16
N SER A 52 -7.37 -9.41 22.40
CA SER A 52 -7.83 -8.10 22.85
C SER A 52 -8.63 -7.45 21.73
N THR A 53 -9.94 -7.68 21.75
CA THR A 53 -10.90 -6.99 20.91
C THR A 53 -11.10 -5.58 21.49
N ARG A 54 -10.53 -4.58 20.82
CA ARG A 54 -10.87 -3.18 21.11
C ARG A 54 -12.33 -2.98 20.67
N TYR A 55 -13.21 -2.73 21.63
CA TYR A 55 -14.58 -2.28 21.40
C TYR A 55 -14.54 -0.98 20.59
N VAL A 56 -14.97 -1.02 19.32
CA VAL A 56 -15.25 0.18 18.53
C VAL A 56 -16.72 0.50 18.77
N HIS A 57 -17.00 1.61 19.45
CA HIS A 57 -18.36 2.11 19.60
C HIS A 57 -18.97 2.41 18.22
N SER A 58 -20.05 1.70 17.91
CA SER A 58 -20.87 1.93 16.73
C SER A 58 -21.74 3.17 16.95
N HIS A 59 -21.33 4.31 16.37
CA HIS A 59 -22.21 5.47 16.22
C HIS A 59 -22.95 5.37 14.88
N LYS A 60 -24.28 5.27 14.97
CA LYS A 60 -25.21 5.51 13.87
C LYS A 60 -25.28 7.01 13.58
N GLY A 61 -25.06 7.41 12.32
CA GLY A 61 -25.56 8.67 11.76
C GLY A 61 -24.47 9.62 11.24
N GLY A 62 -24.42 9.81 9.91
CA GLY A 62 -23.66 10.88 9.24
C GLY A 62 -22.50 10.38 8.36
N HIS A 63 -22.63 10.53 7.04
CA HIS A 63 -21.62 10.17 6.04
C HIS A 63 -20.40 11.10 6.09
N LYS A 64 -19.42 10.79 6.94
CA LYS A 64 -18.09 11.42 6.88
C LYS A 64 -17.00 10.36 6.86
N ALA A 65 -15.86 10.72 6.24
CA ALA A 65 -14.63 9.95 6.33
C ALA A 65 -14.24 9.73 7.81
N PRO A 66 -13.39 8.74 8.14
CA PRO A 66 -13.04 8.45 9.53
C PRO A 66 -12.53 9.72 10.22
N GLU A 67 -13.19 10.18 11.29
CA GLU A 67 -12.74 11.36 12.04
C GLU A 67 -11.49 11.05 12.89
N ASP A 68 -11.21 9.77 13.12
CA ASP A 68 -10.01 9.31 13.81
C ASP A 68 -8.73 9.61 13.01
N SER A 69 -7.65 9.86 13.76
CA SER A 69 -6.30 10.01 13.21
C SER A 69 -5.96 8.81 12.31
N PRO A 70 -5.57 9.04 11.05
CA PRO A 70 -5.27 7.96 10.13
C PRO A 70 -4.16 7.04 10.67
N SER A 71 -4.36 5.73 10.53
CA SER A 71 -3.45 4.72 11.07
C SER A 71 -2.02 4.82 10.52
N TYR A 72 -1.86 5.33 9.30
CA TYR A 72 -0.56 5.51 8.64
C TYR A 72 0.25 6.71 9.18
N MET A 73 -0.35 7.60 9.99
CA MET A 73 0.39 8.66 10.68
C MET A 73 1.22 8.10 11.83
N TYR A 74 0.68 7.10 12.52
CA TYR A 74 1.34 6.38 13.62
C TYR A 74 1.27 4.87 13.35
N PRO A 75 2.03 4.37 12.37
CA PRO A 75 1.89 3.00 11.87
C PRO A 75 2.19 1.94 12.94
N CYS A 76 3.04 2.26 13.92
CA CYS A 76 3.37 1.37 15.04
C CYS A 76 2.39 1.49 16.24
N GLY A 77 1.38 2.36 16.15
CA GLY A 77 0.34 2.53 17.17
C GLY A 77 0.74 3.33 18.41
N LYS A 78 1.92 3.97 18.41
CA LYS A 78 2.43 4.84 19.48
C LYS A 78 2.83 6.20 18.91
N SER A 79 2.88 7.23 19.75
CA SER A 79 3.43 8.53 19.34
C SER A 79 4.97 8.47 19.24
N HIS A 80 5.59 9.43 18.54
CA HIS A 80 7.05 9.50 18.44
C HIS A 80 7.76 9.55 19.81
N GLU A 81 7.18 10.29 20.77
CA GLU A 81 7.71 10.42 22.13
C GLU A 81 7.67 9.08 22.88
N GLU A 82 6.61 8.30 22.66
CA GLU A 82 6.48 6.97 23.23
C GLU A 82 7.43 5.98 22.55
N GLU A 83 7.60 6.06 21.23
CA GLU A 83 8.49 5.18 20.46
C GLU A 83 9.97 5.36 20.88
N MET A 84 10.44 6.61 21.00
CA MET A 84 11.82 6.90 21.46
C MET A 84 12.11 6.38 22.87
N LYS A 85 11.09 6.30 23.74
CA LYS A 85 11.25 5.80 25.11
C LYS A 85 11.46 4.28 25.19
N TYR A 86 11.12 3.54 24.12
CA TYR A 86 11.32 2.10 24.00
C TYR A 86 12.52 1.71 23.15
N SER A 87 13.22 2.67 22.53
CA SER A 87 14.51 2.41 21.88
C SER A 87 15.45 1.76 22.89
N SER A 88 15.88 0.54 22.58
CA SER A 88 16.73 -0.25 23.46
C SER A 88 18.10 0.39 23.63
N THR A 89 18.82 0.07 24.70
CA THR A 89 20.18 0.60 24.95
C THR A 89 21.21 0.13 23.93
N SER A 90 20.88 -0.84 23.07
CA SER A 90 21.71 -1.31 21.95
C SER A 90 21.02 -1.00 20.63
N ARG A 91 21.62 -0.11 19.82
CA ARG A 91 21.14 0.18 18.47
C ARG A 91 21.25 -1.07 17.59
N GLU A 92 20.22 -1.35 16.82
CA GLU A 92 20.27 -2.40 15.79
C GLU A 92 21.30 -2.05 14.71
N SER A 93 21.95 -3.07 14.15
CA SER A 93 22.88 -2.84 13.04
C SER A 93 22.15 -2.49 11.74
N ASP A 94 22.80 -1.75 10.85
CA ASP A 94 22.21 -1.40 9.55
C ASP A 94 21.78 -2.64 8.75
N SER A 95 22.51 -3.76 8.86
CA SER A 95 22.14 -5.01 8.21
C SER A 95 20.83 -5.59 8.77
N GLU A 96 20.62 -5.54 10.08
CA GLU A 96 19.38 -6.03 10.71
C GLU A 96 18.19 -5.15 10.33
N ILE A 97 18.37 -3.82 10.39
CA ILE A 97 17.36 -2.84 9.98
C ILE A 97 16.92 -3.09 8.53
N LEU A 98 17.88 -3.24 7.61
CA LEU A 98 17.56 -3.49 6.19
C LEU A 98 16.83 -4.82 6.01
N LYS A 99 17.24 -5.88 6.70
CA LYS A 99 16.55 -7.19 6.65
C LYS A 99 15.10 -7.09 7.08
N HIS A 100 14.81 -6.40 8.19
CA HIS A 100 13.44 -6.22 8.68
C HIS A 100 12.56 -5.51 7.64
N ILE A 101 13.05 -4.39 7.07
CA ILE A 101 12.34 -3.65 6.01
C ILE A 101 12.11 -4.54 4.79
N ILE A 102 13.15 -5.22 4.29
CA ILE A 102 13.07 -6.05 3.08
C ILE A 102 12.08 -7.21 3.28
N ILE A 103 12.13 -7.90 4.42
CA ILE A 103 11.24 -9.05 4.72
C ILE A 103 9.78 -8.59 4.80
N SER A 104 9.51 -7.51 5.55
CA SER A 104 8.16 -6.95 5.68
C SER A 104 7.60 -6.51 4.33
N THR A 105 8.43 -5.88 3.51
CA THR A 105 8.04 -5.41 2.17
C THR A 105 7.80 -6.58 1.21
N LYS A 106 8.64 -7.62 1.23
CA LYS A 106 8.42 -8.85 0.44
C LYS A 106 7.10 -9.54 0.83
N SER A 107 6.79 -9.59 2.13
CA SER A 107 5.49 -10.11 2.59
C SER A 107 4.32 -9.29 2.04
N ALA A 108 4.41 -7.96 2.09
CA ALA A 108 3.38 -7.07 1.54
C ALA A 108 3.21 -7.21 0.02
N LEU A 109 4.32 -7.29 -0.73
CA LEU A 109 4.30 -7.45 -2.18
C LEU A 109 3.70 -8.82 -2.56
N SER A 110 4.15 -9.89 -1.91
CA SER A 110 3.62 -11.24 -2.15
C SER A 110 2.11 -11.32 -1.90
N TYR A 111 1.63 -10.69 -0.82
CA TYR A 111 0.20 -10.56 -0.58
C TYR A 111 -0.49 -9.83 -1.73
N ALA A 112 0.05 -8.67 -2.13
CA ALA A 112 -0.56 -7.83 -3.15
C ALA A 112 -0.64 -8.54 -4.51
N GLU A 113 0.42 -9.24 -4.93
CA GLU A 113 0.46 -10.04 -6.14
C GLU A 113 -0.56 -11.18 -6.13
N SER A 114 -0.69 -11.90 -5.00
CA SER A 114 -1.67 -12.98 -4.87
C SER A 114 -3.12 -12.52 -4.97
N PHE A 115 -3.39 -11.27 -4.55
CA PHE A 115 -4.72 -10.67 -4.59
C PHE A 115 -5.01 -10.03 -5.95
N ARG A 116 -4.00 -9.41 -6.58
CA ARG A 116 -4.11 -8.63 -7.82
C ARG A 116 -4.85 -9.35 -8.92
N ASP A 117 -4.47 -10.58 -9.22
CA ASP A 117 -5.01 -11.29 -10.38
C ASP A 117 -6.50 -11.56 -10.18
N ARG A 118 -6.90 -12.00 -8.97
CA ARG A 118 -8.31 -12.19 -8.59
C ARG A 118 -9.09 -10.88 -8.64
N TYR A 119 -8.50 -9.77 -8.18
CA TYR A 119 -9.13 -8.46 -8.24
C TYR A 119 -9.44 -8.07 -9.68
N VAL A 120 -8.44 -8.18 -10.56
CA VAL A 120 -8.57 -7.78 -11.97
C VAL A 120 -9.56 -8.67 -12.71
N GLU A 121 -9.40 -9.99 -12.62
CA GLU A 121 -10.26 -10.96 -13.33
C GLU A 121 -11.72 -10.82 -12.91
N SER A 122 -11.99 -10.71 -11.61
CA SER A 122 -13.36 -10.63 -11.12
C SER A 122 -14.02 -9.27 -11.37
N THR A 123 -13.25 -8.21 -11.61
CA THR A 123 -13.77 -6.84 -11.71
C THR A 123 -13.85 -6.35 -13.14
N PHE A 124 -12.87 -6.71 -13.96
CA PHE A 124 -12.71 -6.22 -15.33
C PHE A 124 -12.85 -7.34 -16.37
N HIS A 125 -12.93 -8.61 -15.95
CA HIS A 125 -13.05 -9.76 -16.85
C HIS A 125 -11.90 -9.86 -17.86
N LEU A 126 -10.70 -9.48 -17.42
CA LEU A 126 -9.45 -9.55 -18.17
C LEU A 126 -8.39 -10.24 -17.31
N SER A 127 -7.39 -10.82 -17.96
CA SER A 127 -6.15 -11.21 -17.24
C SER A 127 -5.42 -9.97 -16.73
N PHE A 128 -4.57 -10.16 -15.71
CA PHE A 128 -3.72 -9.11 -15.19
C PHE A 128 -2.91 -8.43 -16.31
N ASP A 129 -2.23 -9.20 -17.15
CA ASP A 129 -1.35 -8.67 -18.21
C ASP A 129 -2.12 -7.78 -19.20
N GLN A 130 -3.30 -8.22 -19.63
CA GLN A 130 -4.16 -7.45 -20.55
C GLN A 130 -4.61 -6.13 -19.91
N HIS A 131 -5.12 -6.19 -18.68
CA HIS A 131 -5.62 -5.00 -17.99
C HIS A 131 -4.48 -4.04 -17.65
N HIS A 132 -3.34 -4.56 -17.19
CA HIS A 132 -2.15 -3.75 -16.90
C HIS A 132 -1.65 -3.05 -18.16
N ALA A 133 -1.50 -3.76 -19.28
CA ALA A 133 -1.06 -3.19 -20.54
C ALA A 133 -2.00 -2.06 -21.04
N GLN A 134 -3.32 -2.25 -20.89
CA GLN A 134 -4.30 -1.24 -21.28
C GLN A 134 -4.15 0.07 -20.50
N TRP A 135 -3.80 -0.01 -19.22
CA TRP A 135 -3.83 1.12 -18.30
C TRP A 135 -2.46 1.58 -17.81
N VAL A 136 -1.37 1.02 -18.32
CA VAL A 136 0.02 1.26 -17.86
C VAL A 136 0.42 2.75 -17.84
N ASN A 137 -0.15 3.55 -18.74
CA ASN A 137 0.16 4.98 -18.86
C ASN A 137 -0.74 5.89 -18.02
N GLN A 138 -1.81 5.38 -17.41
CA GLN A 138 -2.66 6.18 -16.51
C GLN A 138 -2.04 6.24 -15.13
N LYS A 139 -1.87 7.46 -14.60
CA LYS A 139 -1.21 7.73 -13.33
C LYS A 139 -1.92 8.86 -12.60
N TYR A 140 -1.76 8.92 -11.29
CA TYR A 140 -2.19 10.05 -10.49
C TYR A 140 -1.00 10.93 -10.10
N ASP A 141 -1.05 12.21 -10.42
CA ASP A 141 0.05 13.16 -10.16
C ASP A 141 0.37 13.31 -8.66
N TRP A 142 -0.62 13.07 -7.81
CA TRP A 142 -0.46 13.12 -6.36
C TRP A 142 0.16 11.84 -5.76
N LEU A 143 0.26 10.76 -6.54
CA LEU A 143 0.97 9.54 -6.17
C LEU A 143 2.39 9.55 -6.74
N PRO A 144 3.37 9.02 -5.97
CA PRO A 144 4.72 8.83 -6.47
C PRO A 144 4.76 7.97 -7.74
N ASN A 145 5.50 8.43 -8.75
CA ASN A 145 5.61 7.78 -10.06
C ASN A 145 6.94 8.13 -10.75
N GLU A 146 7.14 7.67 -11.99
CA GLU A 146 8.38 7.91 -12.78
C GLU A 146 8.83 9.36 -12.81
N GLY A 147 7.90 10.30 -12.94
CA GLY A 147 8.22 11.73 -13.01
C GLY A 147 8.36 12.39 -11.64
N ASN A 148 8.02 11.68 -10.55
CA ASN A 148 8.00 12.23 -9.21
C ASN A 148 8.19 11.13 -8.15
N GLY A 149 9.44 10.86 -7.78
CA GLY A 149 9.79 10.07 -6.60
C GLY A 149 10.09 8.58 -6.81
N ILE A 150 9.45 7.89 -7.76
CA ILE A 150 9.69 6.47 -8.04
C ILE A 150 10.04 6.29 -9.52
N PRO A 151 11.33 6.35 -9.91
CA PRO A 151 11.79 6.34 -11.29
C PRO A 151 11.79 4.93 -11.92
N LYS A 152 10.68 4.19 -11.77
CA LYS A 152 10.48 2.86 -12.37
C LYS A 152 9.01 2.54 -12.60
N ARG A 153 8.79 1.50 -13.41
CA ARG A 153 7.49 0.84 -13.62
C ARG A 153 7.42 -0.49 -12.89
N LEU A 154 6.18 -0.96 -12.70
CA LEU A 154 5.89 -2.27 -12.15
C LEU A 154 6.62 -3.35 -12.98
N GLY A 155 7.31 -4.27 -12.32
CA GLY A 155 8.11 -5.32 -12.95
C GLY A 155 9.39 -4.84 -13.63
N LYS A 156 9.83 -3.59 -13.43
CA LYS A 156 11.09 -3.05 -13.98
C LYS A 156 12.12 -2.78 -12.87
N GLY A 157 13.39 -2.75 -13.26
CA GLY A 157 14.49 -2.35 -12.36
C GLY A 157 14.51 -0.84 -12.09
N VAL A 158 15.02 -0.44 -10.94
CA VAL A 158 15.45 0.94 -10.67
C VAL A 158 16.77 1.22 -11.39
N ASP A 159 16.89 2.42 -11.96
CA ASP A 159 18.16 2.86 -12.55
C ASP A 159 19.28 2.92 -11.48
N PRO A 160 20.44 2.28 -11.69
CA PRO A 160 21.57 2.35 -10.77
C PRO A 160 22.00 3.78 -10.42
N ILE A 161 21.93 4.73 -11.36
CA ILE A 161 22.29 6.13 -11.11
C ILE A 161 21.39 6.73 -10.01
N HIS A 162 20.11 6.37 -9.99
CA HIS A 162 19.20 6.81 -8.94
C HIS A 162 19.52 6.15 -7.60
N LEU A 163 19.87 4.86 -7.61
CA LEU A 163 20.26 4.12 -6.39
C LEU A 163 21.51 4.72 -5.73
N GLU A 164 22.48 5.15 -6.53
CA GLU A 164 23.72 5.80 -6.07
C GLU A 164 23.51 7.28 -5.67
N SER A 165 22.43 7.91 -6.12
CA SER A 165 22.20 9.35 -5.93
C SER A 165 21.80 9.76 -4.51
N LYS A 166 21.49 8.80 -3.62
CA LYS A 166 20.94 9.06 -2.28
C LYS A 166 21.55 8.16 -1.23
N THR A 167 21.63 8.71 -0.03
CA THR A 167 22.02 7.97 1.17
C THR A 167 20.87 7.12 1.72
N PHE A 168 21.19 6.18 2.61
CA PHE A 168 20.20 5.36 3.31
C PHE A 168 19.13 6.22 4.02
N ASP A 169 19.55 7.27 4.73
CA ASP A 169 18.63 8.14 5.47
C ASP A 169 17.69 8.92 4.54
N GLU A 170 18.20 9.42 3.41
CA GLU A 170 17.37 10.07 2.40
C GLU A 170 16.35 9.10 1.79
N PHE A 171 16.73 7.83 1.56
CA PHE A 171 15.80 6.82 1.10
C PHE A 171 14.73 6.51 2.15
N LEU A 172 15.08 6.37 3.43
CA LEU A 172 14.12 6.18 4.51
C LEU A 172 13.06 7.29 4.52
N VAL A 173 13.48 8.56 4.51
CA VAL A 173 12.56 9.71 4.51
C VAL A 173 11.68 9.73 3.27
N ASN A 174 12.26 9.54 2.07
CA ASN A 174 11.52 9.59 0.81
C ASN A 174 10.50 8.46 0.70
N ILE A 175 10.92 7.24 0.99
CA ILE A 175 10.05 6.06 0.91
C ILE A 175 8.94 6.14 1.95
N TYR A 176 9.23 6.60 3.18
CA TYR A 176 8.20 6.76 4.20
C TYR A 176 7.08 7.69 3.74
N GLU A 177 7.43 8.87 3.19
CA GLU A 177 6.45 9.81 2.64
C GLU A 177 5.68 9.19 1.45
N HIS A 178 6.38 8.51 0.53
CA HIS A 178 5.74 7.85 -0.61
C HIS A 178 4.69 6.81 -0.18
N LEU A 179 5.05 5.95 0.77
CA LEU A 179 4.13 4.93 1.28
C LEU A 179 2.96 5.54 2.06
N GLN A 180 3.15 6.67 2.75
CA GLN A 180 2.04 7.42 3.34
C GLN A 180 1.08 7.96 2.28
N LYS A 181 1.57 8.43 1.12
CA LYS A 181 0.70 8.85 0.01
C LYS A 181 -0.15 7.69 -0.51
N PHE A 182 0.45 6.50 -0.66
CA PHE A 182 -0.32 5.30 -1.02
C PHE A 182 -1.31 4.89 0.07
N ALA A 183 -0.96 5.03 1.35
CA ALA A 183 -1.84 4.73 2.46
C ALA A 183 -3.10 5.62 2.47
N VAL A 184 -2.99 6.91 2.10
CA VAL A 184 -4.15 7.79 1.91
C VAL A 184 -5.11 7.24 0.84
N GLY A 185 -4.57 6.79 -0.29
CA GLY A 185 -5.37 6.20 -1.36
C GLY A 185 -6.03 4.90 -0.90
N LEU A 186 -5.26 4.01 -0.29
CA LEU A 186 -5.71 2.69 0.15
C LEU A 186 -6.76 2.78 1.27
N GLU A 187 -6.63 3.74 2.20
CA GLU A 187 -7.65 4.04 3.21
C GLU A 187 -9.00 4.35 2.55
N GLN A 188 -9.01 5.16 1.48
CA GLN A 188 -10.22 5.46 0.72
C GLN A 188 -10.80 4.21 0.05
N VAL A 189 -9.94 3.35 -0.53
CA VAL A 189 -10.38 2.07 -1.12
C VAL A 189 -11.07 1.19 -0.08
N VAL A 190 -10.44 1.01 1.09
CA VAL A 190 -10.98 0.21 2.21
C VAL A 190 -12.32 0.77 2.69
N TRP A 191 -12.40 2.10 2.84
CA TRP A 191 -13.63 2.77 3.25
C TRP A 191 -14.75 2.56 2.23
N ASP A 192 -14.47 2.70 0.94
CA ASP A 192 -15.46 2.48 -0.13
C ASP A 192 -15.94 1.03 -0.16
N GLN A 193 -15.04 0.05 -0.07
CA GLN A 193 -15.41 -1.36 0.00
C GLN A 193 -16.31 -1.64 1.20
N LYS A 194 -16.00 -1.08 2.38
CA LYS A 194 -16.85 -1.23 3.57
C LYS A 194 -18.22 -0.57 3.38
N LYS A 195 -18.25 0.65 2.84
CA LYS A 195 -19.49 1.42 2.62
C LYS A 195 -20.42 0.74 1.63
N THR A 196 -19.89 0.14 0.56
CA THR A 196 -20.69 -0.51 -0.48
C THR A 196 -20.88 -2.01 -0.25
N ASN A 197 -20.42 -2.56 0.88
CA ASN A 197 -20.37 -4.01 1.13
C ASN A 197 -19.69 -4.76 -0.04
N GLY A 198 -18.57 -4.22 -0.50
CA GLY A 198 -17.81 -4.70 -1.64
C GLY A 198 -17.14 -6.04 -1.38
N LYS A 199 -17.08 -6.87 -2.43
CA LYS A 199 -16.59 -8.26 -2.35
C LYS A 199 -15.12 -8.40 -1.92
N PHE A 200 -14.35 -7.32 -1.96
CA PHE A 200 -12.92 -7.32 -1.65
C PHE A 200 -12.58 -6.53 -0.38
N GLN A 201 -13.56 -6.26 0.47
CA GLN A 201 -13.35 -5.52 1.71
C GLN A 201 -12.21 -6.10 2.54
N GLU A 202 -12.21 -7.42 2.77
CA GLU A 202 -11.16 -8.06 3.56
C GLU A 202 -9.80 -8.03 2.87
N ASN A 203 -9.78 -8.16 1.54
CA ASN A 203 -8.53 -8.13 0.78
C ASN A 203 -7.84 -6.76 0.86
N PHE A 204 -8.60 -5.69 0.62
CA PHE A 204 -8.05 -4.34 0.73
C PHE A 204 -7.71 -3.97 2.18
N ARG A 205 -8.49 -4.44 3.16
CA ARG A 205 -8.16 -4.25 4.59
C ARG A 205 -6.84 -4.93 4.93
N MET A 206 -6.58 -6.13 4.41
CA MET A 206 -5.31 -6.82 4.63
C MET A 206 -4.16 -6.15 3.89
N ALA A 207 -4.37 -5.62 2.68
CA ALA A 207 -3.38 -4.79 2.00
C ALA A 207 -3.00 -3.56 2.83
N GLU A 208 -3.98 -2.89 3.46
CA GLU A 208 -3.74 -1.76 4.36
C GLU A 208 -2.92 -2.16 5.59
N VAL A 209 -3.21 -3.31 6.19
CA VAL A 209 -2.42 -3.86 7.31
C VAL A 209 -0.98 -4.14 6.90
N HIS A 210 -0.77 -4.77 5.74
CA HIS A 210 0.57 -5.03 5.21
C HIS A 210 1.35 -3.73 4.95
N LEU A 211 0.72 -2.74 4.32
CA LEU A 211 1.35 -1.43 4.11
C LEU A 211 1.69 -0.74 5.43
N ARG A 212 0.81 -0.82 6.43
CA ARG A 212 1.07 -0.27 7.77
C ARG A 212 2.28 -0.94 8.43
N ASN A 213 2.44 -2.25 8.28
CA ASN A 213 3.61 -2.95 8.82
C ASN A 213 4.90 -2.48 8.15
N VAL A 214 4.93 -2.31 6.83
CA VAL A 214 6.09 -1.76 6.11
C VAL A 214 6.42 -0.34 6.58
N LEU A 215 5.39 0.52 6.72
CA LEU A 215 5.55 1.86 7.28
C LEU A 215 6.14 1.82 8.69
N CYS A 216 5.74 0.86 9.53
CA CYS A 216 6.28 0.72 10.87
C CYS A 216 7.75 0.29 10.87
N GLU A 217 8.17 -0.67 10.03
CA GLU A 217 9.59 -1.05 9.92
C GLU A 217 10.46 0.14 9.51
N ILE A 218 10.02 0.92 8.52
CA ILE A 218 10.75 2.12 8.07
C ILE A 218 10.77 3.17 9.19
N ARG A 219 9.68 3.33 9.93
CA ARG A 219 9.64 4.25 11.08
C ARG A 219 10.63 3.84 12.17
N MET A 220 10.70 2.56 12.51
CA MET A 220 11.65 2.05 13.49
C MET A 220 13.09 2.25 13.02
N ALA A 221 13.38 1.97 11.75
CA ALA A 221 14.68 2.24 11.14
C ALA A 221 15.11 3.72 11.27
N MET A 222 14.17 4.64 11.03
CA MET A 222 14.41 6.08 11.21
C MET A 222 14.71 6.43 12.66
N ILE A 223 14.04 5.82 13.63
CA ILE A 223 14.31 6.05 15.07
C ILE A 223 15.70 5.55 15.45
N GLU A 224 16.05 4.32 15.09
CA GLU A 224 17.36 3.71 15.37
C GLU A 224 18.49 4.58 14.81
N ARG A 225 18.28 5.14 13.61
CA ARG A 225 19.24 5.99 12.90
C ARG A 225 19.12 7.49 13.22
N ASN A 226 18.23 7.87 14.12
CA ASN A 226 17.98 9.27 14.50
C ASN A 226 17.63 10.20 13.32
N VAL A 227 16.84 9.67 12.37
CA VAL A 227 16.34 10.37 11.18
C VAL A 227 14.92 10.85 11.46
N THR A 228 14.67 12.14 11.24
CA THR A 228 13.34 12.74 11.43
C THR A 228 12.52 12.63 10.14
N PRO A 229 11.26 12.17 10.18
CA PRO A 229 10.40 12.16 9.00
C PRO A 229 9.95 13.58 8.63
N ARG A 230 9.47 13.72 7.38
CA ARG A 230 8.70 14.90 6.98
C ARG A 230 7.35 14.93 7.69
N ASP A 231 6.68 16.07 7.60
CA ASP A 231 5.32 16.23 8.10
C ASP A 231 4.38 15.16 7.55
N HIS A 232 3.42 14.75 8.38
CA HIS A 232 2.45 13.73 8.00
C HIS A 232 1.68 14.13 6.74
N VAL A 233 1.55 13.17 5.83
CA VAL A 233 0.76 13.33 4.61
C VAL A 233 -0.74 13.44 4.96
N PRO A 234 -1.40 14.57 4.67
CA PRO A 234 -2.81 14.73 5.01
C PRO A 234 -3.71 13.99 4.01
N ARG A 235 -4.92 13.60 4.44
CA ARG A 235 -5.94 13.01 3.54
C ARG A 235 -6.22 13.89 2.32
N SER A 236 -6.11 15.21 2.45
CA SER A 236 -6.41 16.19 1.40
C SER A 236 -5.53 16.09 0.15
N ILE A 237 -4.42 15.34 0.15
CA ILE A 237 -3.65 15.09 -1.07
C ILE A 237 -4.48 14.36 -2.14
N MET A 238 -5.44 13.55 -1.71
CA MET A 238 -6.44 12.93 -2.57
C MET A 238 -7.67 13.82 -2.56
N LYS A 239 -7.86 14.56 -3.65
CA LYS A 239 -8.96 15.52 -3.81
C LYS A 239 -10.33 14.83 -3.76
N ASP A 240 -11.34 15.61 -3.40
CA ASP A 240 -12.72 15.11 -3.25
C ASP A 240 -13.28 14.47 -4.52
N ASP A 241 -12.90 14.95 -5.71
CA ASP A 241 -13.34 14.36 -6.99
C ASP A 241 -12.85 12.91 -7.18
N PHE A 242 -11.74 12.53 -6.55
CA PHE A 242 -11.28 11.14 -6.53
C PHE A 242 -11.92 10.32 -5.41
N ARG A 243 -12.37 10.97 -4.33
CA ARG A 243 -13.00 10.32 -3.18
C ARG A 243 -14.47 10.01 -3.44
N HIS A 244 -15.18 10.94 -4.07
CA HIS A 244 -16.62 10.90 -4.30
C HIS A 244 -16.96 10.52 -5.75
N LEU A 245 -16.67 9.27 -6.10
CA LEU A 245 -17.03 8.72 -7.40
C LEU A 245 -18.33 7.93 -7.30
N GLU A 246 -19.37 8.34 -8.03
CA GLU A 246 -20.68 7.67 -8.03
C GLU A 246 -20.66 6.33 -8.77
N SER A 247 -19.95 6.27 -9.91
CA SER A 247 -19.84 5.05 -10.72
C SER A 247 -18.94 4.01 -10.05
N ALA A 248 -19.45 2.79 -9.90
CA ALA A 248 -18.67 1.64 -9.45
C ALA A 248 -17.49 1.37 -10.39
N SER A 249 -17.68 1.51 -11.70
CA SER A 249 -16.61 1.28 -12.68
C SER A 249 -15.46 2.28 -12.52
N TYR A 250 -15.76 3.56 -12.27
CA TYR A 250 -14.72 4.56 -12.00
C TYR A 250 -14.03 4.34 -10.66
N ARG A 251 -14.77 3.94 -9.61
CA ARG A 251 -14.15 3.53 -8.33
C ARG A 251 -13.20 2.35 -8.53
N ASN A 252 -13.63 1.32 -9.24
CA ASN A 252 -12.81 0.14 -9.51
C ASN A 252 -11.51 0.52 -10.26
N LEU A 253 -11.58 1.39 -11.27
CA LEU A 253 -10.37 1.85 -11.97
C LEU A 253 -9.43 2.66 -11.06
N ARG A 254 -9.99 3.53 -10.22
CA ARG A 254 -9.20 4.29 -9.24
C ARG A 254 -8.51 3.36 -8.25
N ASP A 255 -9.25 2.40 -7.69
CA ASP A 255 -8.74 1.42 -6.73
C ASP A 255 -7.62 0.59 -7.38
N TRP A 256 -7.81 0.21 -8.65
CA TRP A 256 -6.77 -0.43 -9.45
C TRP A 256 -5.50 0.42 -9.56
N PHE A 257 -5.60 1.68 -9.95
CA PHE A 257 -4.42 2.53 -10.13
C PHE A 257 -3.65 2.73 -8.83
N ILE A 258 -4.36 2.97 -7.72
CA ILE A 258 -3.77 3.08 -6.37
C ILE A 258 -3.04 1.77 -6.01
N PHE A 259 -3.70 0.63 -6.21
CA PHE A 259 -3.17 -0.67 -5.82
C PHE A 259 -1.99 -1.11 -6.70
N ARG A 260 -2.07 -0.86 -8.00
CA ARG A 260 -0.98 -1.08 -8.96
C ARG A 260 0.27 -0.27 -8.62
N ASP A 261 0.08 1.01 -8.33
CA ASP A 261 1.22 1.89 -8.03
C ASP A 261 1.79 1.63 -6.64
N LEU A 262 0.98 1.15 -5.70
CA LEU A 262 1.47 0.59 -4.43
C LEU A 262 2.40 -0.62 -4.69
N MET A 263 2.01 -1.59 -5.53
CA MET A 263 2.88 -2.72 -5.87
C MET A 263 4.21 -2.25 -6.49
N ASN A 264 4.16 -1.26 -7.39
CA ASN A 264 5.36 -0.65 -7.98
C ASN A 264 6.27 -0.05 -6.89
N SER A 265 5.67 0.58 -5.88
CA SER A 265 6.39 1.15 -4.73
C SER A 265 6.99 0.08 -3.82
N LEU A 266 6.30 -1.05 -3.60
CA LEU A 266 6.84 -2.15 -2.79
C LEU A 266 8.05 -2.82 -3.48
N GLU A 267 7.97 -3.03 -4.81
CA GLU A 267 9.14 -3.46 -5.58
C GLU A 267 10.29 -2.45 -5.49
N TYR A 268 9.98 -1.15 -5.56
CA TYR A 268 10.98 -0.08 -5.43
C TYR A 268 11.69 -0.11 -4.07
N VAL A 269 10.92 -0.24 -2.98
CA VAL A 269 11.44 -0.38 -1.62
C VAL A 269 12.40 -1.57 -1.52
N ILE A 270 12.02 -2.74 -2.04
CA ILE A 270 12.87 -3.94 -2.03
C ILE A 270 14.18 -3.67 -2.78
N GLN A 271 14.11 -3.12 -4.00
CA GLN A 271 15.30 -2.88 -4.82
C GLN A 271 16.26 -1.86 -4.18
N VAL A 272 15.73 -0.77 -3.60
CA VAL A 272 16.53 0.24 -2.91
C VAL A 272 17.24 -0.35 -1.70
N PHE A 273 16.52 -1.02 -0.81
CA PHE A 273 17.13 -1.51 0.43
C PHE A 273 18.01 -2.74 0.22
N THR A 274 17.74 -3.57 -0.79
CA THR A 274 18.68 -4.62 -1.22
C THR A 274 19.97 -4.02 -1.77
N PHE A 275 19.89 -2.98 -2.61
CA PHE A 275 21.09 -2.29 -3.09
C PHE A 275 21.93 -1.72 -1.93
N ILE A 276 21.29 -1.10 -0.94
CA ILE A 276 22.00 -0.58 0.24
C ILE A 276 22.65 -1.73 1.03
N GLU A 277 21.92 -2.83 1.26
CA GLU A 277 22.44 -4.00 1.98
C GLU A 277 23.69 -4.58 1.31
N GLU A 278 23.67 -4.73 -0.01
CA GLU A 278 24.78 -5.26 -0.82
C GLU A 278 26.01 -4.33 -0.82
N ASN A 279 25.81 -3.03 -0.58
CA ASN A 279 26.87 -2.02 -0.57
C ASN A 279 27.25 -1.54 0.84
N LEU A 280 26.77 -2.21 1.89
CA LEU A 280 27.22 -1.92 3.25
C LEU A 280 28.72 -2.23 3.39
N PRO A 281 29.51 -1.37 4.06
CA PRO A 281 30.90 -1.66 4.34
C PRO A 281 30.97 -2.96 5.15
N SER A 282 31.63 -3.98 4.60
CA SER A 282 31.91 -5.20 5.35
C SER A 282 32.74 -4.81 6.57
N SER A 283 32.30 -5.18 7.78
CA SER A 283 33.04 -4.95 9.03
C SER A 283 34.39 -5.69 9.12
N ALA A 284 34.85 -6.31 8.03
CA ALA A 284 36.06 -7.12 7.91
C ALA A 284 37.33 -6.33 7.50
N GLY A 285 37.40 -5.02 7.78
CA GLY A 285 38.52 -4.15 7.39
C GLY A 285 39.22 -3.41 8.53
N ALA A 286 38.94 -3.73 9.80
CA ALA A 286 39.64 -3.14 10.95
C ALA A 286 40.80 -4.02 11.42
N THR A 287 41.78 -4.27 10.54
CA THR A 287 43.07 -4.83 10.92
C THR A 287 44.16 -3.76 10.80
N SER A 288 44.50 -3.20 11.95
CA SER A 288 45.84 -2.81 12.38
C SER A 288 46.78 -2.16 11.34
N SER A 289 46.96 -0.85 11.45
CA SER A 289 48.24 -0.21 11.15
C SER A 289 48.69 0.61 12.36
N SER A 290 49.25 -0.10 13.35
CA SER A 290 50.20 0.47 14.30
C SER A 290 51.60 0.20 13.77
N SER A 291 52.30 1.26 13.36
CA SER A 291 53.77 1.33 13.28
C SER A 291 54.17 2.79 13.43
#